data_AF-A0A9Q3L3I6-F1
#
_entry.id   AF-A0A9Q3L3I6-F1
#
_cell.length_a   1.000
_cell.length_b   1.000
_cell.length_c   1.000
_cell.angle_alpha   90.00
_cell.angle_beta   90.00
_cell.angle_gamma   90.00
#
_symmetry.space_group_name_H-M   'P 1'
#
loop_
_entity.id
_entity.type
_entity.pdbx_description
1 polymer ?
#
loop_
_entity_poly.entity_id
_entity_poly.type
_entity_poly.pdbx_seq_one_letter_code
_entity_poly.pdbx_strand_id
1 'polypeptide(L)'
;MEVKPTEEFFRKRPVFPVSLVKPYFQTEEGKFPSRKKMLTPPEIVEVEDYPGPVSKIIRARKIRLNGKDQRQYLVRFKNQRADKDKWLAEDAIPDGSLHLRIFRASRRTEHSDQ
;
A
#
# COMPACT_ATOMS: atom_id res chain seq x y z
N MET A 1 -32.97 -46.50 29.45
CA MET A 1 -34.20 -46.68 28.64
C MET A 1 -34.09 -45.74 27.46
N GLU A 2 -34.04 -46.27 26.24
CA GLU A 2 -34.03 -45.48 25.00
C GLU A 2 -35.46 -45.27 24.53
N VAL A 3 -35.87 -44.01 24.39
CA VAL A 3 -37.19 -43.62 23.86
C VAL A 3 -37.07 -43.50 22.36
N LYS A 4 -37.64 -44.46 21.62
CA LYS A 4 -37.76 -44.38 20.16
C LYS A 4 -38.92 -43.43 19.82
N PRO A 5 -38.69 -42.34 19.07
CA PRO A 5 -39.80 -41.49 18.63
C PRO A 5 -40.71 -42.27 17.68
N THR A 6 -42.02 -42.29 17.96
CA THR A 6 -43.03 -42.89 17.09
C THR A 6 -43.21 -42.05 15.81
N GLU A 7 -43.51 -42.72 14.69
CA GLU A 7 -43.60 -42.14 13.32
C GLU A 7 -44.53 -40.92 13.20
N GLU A 8 -45.43 -40.71 14.16
CA GLU A 8 -46.43 -39.64 14.16
C GLU A 8 -45.85 -38.23 14.42
N PHE A 9 -44.58 -38.12 14.85
CA PHE A 9 -43.91 -36.82 15.07
C PHE A 9 -43.23 -36.24 13.83
N PHE A 10 -43.27 -36.91 12.68
CA PHE A 10 -42.90 -36.31 11.38
C PHE A 10 -43.98 -35.36 10.87
N ARG A 11 -44.36 -34.39 11.71
CA ARG A 11 -45.16 -33.24 11.32
C ARG A 11 -44.36 -32.53 10.23
N LYS A 12 -44.75 -32.73 8.96
CA LYS A 12 -44.18 -32.05 7.80
C LYS A 12 -44.20 -30.56 8.07
N ARG A 13 -43.05 -30.00 8.50
CA ARG A 13 -42.91 -28.55 8.59
C ARG A 13 -43.16 -28.05 7.17
N PRO A 14 -44.04 -27.05 6.95
CA PRO A 14 -44.18 -26.48 5.63
C PRO A 14 -42.82 -25.93 5.21
N VAL A 15 -42.17 -26.62 4.29
CA VAL A 15 -40.94 -26.14 3.67
C VAL A 15 -41.39 -25.19 2.58
N PHE A 16 -41.34 -23.90 2.89
CA PHE A 16 -41.58 -22.89 1.88
C PHE A 16 -40.46 -22.99 0.84
N PRO A 17 -40.77 -23.14 -0.46
CA PRO A 17 -39.74 -23.13 -1.49
C PRO A 17 -39.07 -21.76 -1.46
N VAL A 18 -37.82 -21.71 -0.98
CA VAL A 18 -36.98 -20.54 -1.13
C VAL A 18 -36.49 -20.53 -2.57
N SER A 19 -37.06 -19.66 -3.41
CA SER A 19 -36.48 -19.38 -4.72
C SER A 19 -35.08 -18.79 -4.50
N LEU A 20 -34.03 -19.54 -4.84
CA LEU A 20 -32.63 -19.10 -4.71
C LEU A 20 -32.30 -17.91 -5.63
N VAL A 21 -33.19 -17.56 -6.55
CA VAL A 21 -33.00 -16.48 -7.51
C VAL A 21 -33.66 -15.22 -6.99
N LYS A 22 -32.84 -14.26 -6.58
CA LYS A 22 -33.29 -12.90 -6.32
C LYS A 22 -33.27 -12.13 -7.65
N PRO A 23 -34.40 -11.65 -8.17
CA PRO A 23 -34.41 -10.90 -9.41
C PRO A 23 -33.75 -9.53 -9.19
N TYR A 24 -32.69 -9.26 -9.93
CA TYR A 24 -32.03 -7.96 -9.95
C TYR A 24 -32.69 -7.09 -11.03
N PHE A 25 -33.50 -6.13 -10.60
CA PHE A 25 -34.09 -5.13 -11.49
C PHE A 25 -33.20 -3.89 -11.58
N GLN A 26 -33.24 -3.21 -12.72
CA GLN A 26 -32.61 -1.89 -12.85
C GLN A 26 -33.29 -0.89 -11.91
N THR A 27 -32.52 0.06 -11.40
CA THR A 27 -33.03 1.04 -10.45
C THR A 27 -33.82 2.12 -11.20
N GLU A 28 -35.14 2.06 -11.09
CA GLU A 28 -36.03 3.11 -11.59
C GLU A 28 -36.03 4.31 -10.64
N GLU A 29 -35.65 5.49 -11.15
CA GLU A 29 -35.55 6.73 -10.37
C GLU A 29 -36.90 7.16 -9.77
N GLY A 30 -38.01 6.96 -10.51
CA GLY A 30 -39.36 7.30 -10.05
C GLY A 30 -39.89 6.42 -8.91
N LYS A 31 -39.39 5.19 -8.76
CA LYS A 31 -39.84 4.26 -7.73
C LYS A 31 -39.11 4.47 -6.40
N PHE A 32 -37.91 5.05 -6.44
CA PHE A 32 -37.08 5.28 -5.25
C PHE A 32 -36.42 6.67 -5.31
N PRO A 33 -37.21 7.75 -5.18
CA PRO A 33 -36.71 9.13 -5.31
C PRO A 33 -35.66 9.50 -4.25
N SER A 34 -35.61 8.76 -3.14
CA SER A 34 -34.64 8.97 -2.05
C SER A 34 -33.27 8.32 -2.31
N ARG A 35 -33.10 7.53 -3.37
CA ARG A 35 -31.79 6.96 -3.74
C ARG A 35 -30.94 8.05 -4.38
N LYS A 36 -30.08 8.69 -3.58
CA LYS A 36 -29.01 9.54 -4.09
C LYS A 36 -28.08 8.66 -4.94
N LYS A 37 -27.91 8.99 -6.23
CA LYS A 37 -26.82 8.41 -7.05
C LYS A 37 -25.52 8.62 -6.28
N MET A 38 -24.86 7.53 -5.86
CA MET A 38 -23.56 7.65 -5.19
C MET A 38 -22.61 8.35 -6.17
N LEU A 39 -22.09 9.50 -5.72
CA LEU A 39 -21.00 10.19 -6.38
C LEU A 39 -19.80 9.23 -6.47
N THR A 40 -19.04 9.38 -7.55
CA THR A 40 -17.85 8.60 -7.92
C THR A 40 -17.00 8.27 -6.69
N PRO A 41 -16.46 7.04 -6.58
CA PRO A 41 -15.53 6.70 -5.51
C PRO A 41 -14.41 7.75 -5.43
N PRO A 42 -13.98 8.16 -4.23
CA PRO A 42 -12.87 9.11 -4.11
C PRO A 42 -11.63 8.54 -4.80
N GLU A 43 -10.94 9.39 -5.54
CA GLU A 43 -9.67 9.05 -6.16
C GLU A 43 -8.65 8.70 -5.07
N ILE A 44 -8.02 7.53 -5.19
CA ILE A 44 -7.00 7.08 -4.23
C ILE A 44 -5.76 7.92 -4.54
N VAL A 45 -5.55 8.98 -3.78
CA VAL A 45 -4.29 9.72 -3.80
C VAL A 45 -3.25 8.83 -3.13
N GLU A 46 -2.26 8.35 -3.89
CA GLU A 46 -1.06 7.77 -3.30
C GLU A 46 -0.41 8.87 -2.45
N VAL A 47 -0.59 8.79 -1.15
CA VAL A 47 0.12 9.65 -0.21
C VAL A 47 1.59 9.35 -0.46
N GLU A 48 2.32 10.32 -1.03
CA GLU A 48 3.77 10.21 -1.12
C GLU A 48 4.26 9.89 0.29
N ASP A 49 4.71 8.64 0.48
CA ASP A 49 5.27 8.13 1.73
C ASP A 49 6.42 9.08 2.05
N TYR A 50 6.15 10.12 2.86
CA TYR A 50 7.15 11.11 3.23
C TYR A 50 8.20 10.32 3.98
N PRO A 51 9.33 10.02 3.33
CA PRO A 51 10.25 9.08 3.92
C PRO A 51 10.88 9.91 5.03
N GLY A 52 10.63 9.50 6.27
CA GLY A 52 11.00 10.29 7.45
C GLY A 52 12.48 10.69 7.48
N PRO A 53 12.96 11.36 8.54
CA PRO A 53 14.30 11.94 8.57
C PRO A 53 15.38 10.94 8.14
N VAL A 54 16.33 11.41 7.31
CA VAL A 54 17.41 10.58 6.79
C VAL A 54 18.32 10.14 7.93
N SER A 55 18.70 8.86 7.92
CA SER A 55 19.67 8.30 8.87
C SER A 55 21.07 8.37 8.29
N LYS A 56 21.29 7.73 7.12
CA LYS A 56 22.59 7.72 6.43
C LYS A 56 22.48 7.37 4.95
N ILE A 57 23.51 7.73 4.21
CA ILE A 57 23.70 7.31 2.82
C ILE A 57 24.62 6.08 2.82
N ILE A 58 24.22 5.03 2.11
CA ILE A 58 24.93 3.73 2.10
C ILE A 58 25.78 3.59 0.85
N ARG A 59 25.21 3.94 -0.31
CA ARG A 59 25.84 3.75 -1.62
C ARG A 59 25.58 4.93 -2.53
N ALA A 60 26.42 5.05 -3.55
CA ALA A 60 26.22 5.98 -4.65
C ALA A 60 26.30 5.21 -5.98
N ARG A 61 25.50 5.60 -6.96
CA ARG A 61 25.55 5.11 -8.34
C ARG A 61 25.42 6.27 -9.32
N LYS A 62 25.94 6.10 -10.52
CA LYS A 62 25.69 7.02 -11.65
C LYS A 62 24.70 6.34 -12.59
N ILE A 63 23.69 7.08 -13.01
CA ILE A 63 22.71 6.62 -13.99
C ILE A 63 22.53 7.68 -15.06
N ARG A 64 22.12 7.27 -16.26
CA ARG A 64 21.77 8.19 -17.34
C ARG A 64 20.26 8.20 -17.51
N LEU A 65 19.63 9.33 -17.18
CA LEU A 65 18.18 9.54 -17.26
C LEU A 65 17.93 10.68 -18.23
N ASN A 66 17.10 10.45 -19.25
CA ASN A 66 16.78 11.44 -20.30
C ASN A 66 18.03 12.05 -20.95
N GLY A 67 19.04 11.22 -21.22
CA GLY A 67 20.30 11.63 -21.84
C GLY A 67 21.28 12.37 -20.92
N LYS A 68 20.86 12.74 -19.70
CA LYS A 68 21.69 13.42 -18.69
C LYS A 68 22.25 12.41 -17.69
N ASP A 69 23.52 12.57 -17.36
CA ASP A 69 24.16 11.79 -16.31
C ASP A 69 23.77 12.37 -14.95
N GLN A 70 23.14 11.56 -14.11
CA GLN A 70 22.73 11.93 -12.76
C GLN A 70 23.33 10.97 -11.74
N ARG A 71 23.75 11.52 -10.60
CA ARG A 71 24.17 10.73 -9.44
C ARG A 71 22.97 10.44 -8.55
N GLN A 72 22.83 9.19 -8.17
CA GLN A 72 21.85 8.76 -7.17
C GLN A 72 22.55 8.17 -5.96
N TYR A 73 21.90 8.33 -4.82
CA TYR A 73 22.37 7.90 -3.52
C TYR A 73 21.33 6.97 -2.90
N LEU A 74 21.80 5.84 -2.35
CA LEU A 74 20.94 4.91 -1.62
C LEU A 74 20.81 5.42 -0.20
N VAL A 75 19.62 5.90 0.14
CA VAL A 75 19.32 6.56 1.40
C VAL A 75 18.56 5.62 2.32
N ARG A 76 19.05 5.50 3.56
CA ARG A 76 18.35 4.83 4.66
C ARG A 76 17.70 5.84 5.57
N PHE A 77 16.41 5.65 5.82
CA PHE A 77 15.62 6.53 6.69
C PHE A 77 15.66 6.05 8.14
N LYS A 78 15.50 6.98 9.08
CA LYS A 78 15.43 6.65 10.52
C LYS A 78 14.22 5.77 10.79
N ASN A 79 14.41 4.78 11.65
CA ASN A 79 13.38 3.83 12.09
C ASN A 79 12.73 3.02 10.95
N GLN A 80 13.33 3.00 9.76
CA GLN A 80 12.89 2.16 8.66
C GLN A 80 13.84 0.98 8.43
N ARG A 81 13.26 -0.15 7.99
CA ARG A 81 14.03 -1.34 7.62
C ARG A 81 14.76 -1.13 6.30
N ALA A 82 15.79 -1.95 6.06
CA ALA A 82 16.58 -1.92 4.84
C ALA A 82 15.74 -2.09 3.55
N ASP A 83 14.61 -2.79 3.64
CA ASP A 83 13.69 -3.00 2.52
C ASP A 83 13.06 -1.69 2.02
N LYS A 84 13.06 -0.63 2.84
CA LYS A 84 12.53 0.70 2.51
C LYS A 84 13.62 1.68 2.07
N ASP A 85 14.86 1.23 1.88
CA ASP A 85 15.93 2.09 1.38
C ASP A 85 15.61 2.51 -0.08
N LYS A 86 15.74 3.81 -0.39
CA LYS A 86 15.39 4.36 -1.71
C LYS A 86 16.59 5.01 -2.37
N TRP A 87 16.66 4.90 -3.69
CA TRP A 87 17.61 5.63 -4.51
C TRP A 87 17.07 7.02 -4.80
N LEU A 88 17.71 8.06 -4.27
CA LEU A 88 17.32 9.45 -4.43
C LEU A 88 18.40 10.24 -5.19
N ALA A 89 17.95 11.25 -5.93
CA ALA A 89 18.83 12.27 -6.50
C ALA A 89 19.39 13.16 -5.39
N GLU A 90 20.50 13.85 -5.65
CA GLU A 90 21.13 14.78 -4.69
C GLU A 90 20.15 15.84 -4.16
N ASP A 91 19.29 16.38 -5.03
CA ASP A 91 18.31 17.42 -4.71
C ASP A 91 17.11 16.90 -3.89
N ALA A 92 16.83 15.61 -3.97
CA ALA A 92 15.66 14.99 -3.33
C ALA A 92 15.94 14.49 -1.91
N ILE A 93 17.15 14.69 -1.38
CA ILE A 93 17.55 14.20 -0.05
C ILE A 93 17.36 15.33 0.97
N PRO A 94 16.50 15.15 1.99
CA PRO A 94 16.41 16.08 3.11
C PRO A 94 17.77 16.21 3.81
N ASP A 95 18.22 17.44 4.05
CA ASP A 95 19.53 17.75 4.64
C ASP A 95 20.71 17.04 3.91
N GLY A 96 20.59 16.87 2.59
CA GLY A 96 21.51 16.10 1.77
C GLY A 96 22.98 16.54 1.90
N SER A 97 23.25 17.83 2.06
CA SER A 97 24.62 18.37 2.17
C SER A 97 25.39 17.79 3.36
N LEU A 98 24.76 17.66 4.53
CA LEU A 98 25.34 17.08 5.74
C LEU A 98 25.63 15.59 5.54
N HIS A 99 24.63 14.85 5.08
CA HIS A 99 24.73 13.41 4.90
C HIS A 99 25.74 13.03 3.80
N LEU A 100 25.80 13.80 2.71
CA LEU A 100 26.76 13.62 1.63
C LEU A 100 28.18 13.95 2.08
N ARG A 101 28.37 14.97 2.91
CA ARG A 101 29.69 15.29 3.49
C ARG A 101 30.21 14.13 4.33
N ILE A 102 29.36 13.58 5.21
CA ILE A 102 29.72 12.43 6.06
C ILE A 102 30.04 11.20 5.20
N PHE A 103 29.20 10.90 4.20
CA PHE A 103 29.42 9.78 3.28
C PHE A 103 30.71 9.93 2.47
N ARG A 104 31.01 11.14 1.97
CA ARG A 104 32.27 11.41 1.25
C ARG A 104 33.48 11.25 2.16
N ALA A 105 33.37 11.63 3.44
CA ALA A 105 34.44 11.44 4.41
C ALA A 105 34.69 9.95 4.70
N SER A 106 33.64 9.17 4.98
CA SER A 106 33.76 7.73 5.27
C SER A 106 34.35 6.94 4.09
N ARG A 107 34.02 7.32 2.86
CA ARG A 107 34.55 6.65 1.66
C ARG A 107 36.05 6.92 1.42
N ARG A 108 36.61 7.99 1.97
CA ARG A 108 38.05 8.26 1.87
C ARG A 108 38.85 7.40 2.85
N THR A 109 38.34 7.20 4.07
CA THR A 109 39.00 6.37 5.08
C THR A 109 38.96 4.90 4.72
N GLU A 110 37.87 4.42 4.12
CA GLU A 110 37.78 3.03 3.60
C GLU A 110 38.87 2.70 2.57
N HIS A 111 39.37 3.70 1.84
CA HIS A 111 40.39 3.51 0.81
C HIS A 111 41.84 3.71 1.31
N SER A 112 42.06 4.23 2.51
CA SER A 112 43.42 4.43 3.05
C SER A 112 43.98 3.21 3.79
N ASP A 113 43.13 2.27 4.17
CA ASP A 113 43.49 1.10 4.99
C ASP A 113 43.65 -0.21 4.17
N GLN A 114 43.83 -0.08 2.84
CA GLN A 114 44.18 -1.18 1.92
C GLN A 114 45.52 -0.90 1.25
#